data_AF-A0A970KMN6-F1
#
_entry.id   AF-A0A970KMN6-F1
#
_cell.length_a   1.000
_cell.length_b   1.000
_cell.length_c   1.000
_cell.angle_alpha   90.00
_cell.angle_beta   90.00
_cell.angle_gamma   90.00
#
_symmetry.space_group_name_H-M   'P 1'
#
loop_
_entity.id
_entity.type
_entity.pdbx_description
1 polymer ?
#
loop_
_entity_poly.entity_id
_entity_poly.type
_entity_poly.pdbx_seq_one_letter_code
_entity_poly.pdbx_strand_id
1 'polypeptide(L)'
;EIPHAKVDKEFDIPNRPPVMCPGCPHRAVFHVLSRMKVRVSGDIGCYTLGALPPYNAVDACVCMGASVSMAHGMAKAGDGIPTVAVIGDSTFIHSGITSLIDIAYNKGNSTVIILDNSITGMTGHQHNPTTGYTIRGEEAPRVNLVKLAEAIGVKRVFVIDPFNMKEFRKLVEEEIDKDETSVIIAQRPCALLKTVNYGKPVYIDQEACRKCGNCMRLGCPTIYKEDDEYRIDEALCAGCKLCTDMCAFGAIKKEEQR
;
A
#
# COMPACT_ATOMS: atom_id res chain seq x y z
N GLU A 1 -13.89 -23.79 -34.91
CA GLU A 1 -12.86 -23.56 -33.87
C GLU A 1 -11.74 -22.76 -34.48
N ILE A 2 -11.24 -21.73 -33.79
CA ILE A 2 -10.07 -20.99 -34.25
C ILE A 2 -8.85 -21.86 -33.89
N PRO A 3 -8.05 -22.32 -34.86
CA PRO A 3 -6.90 -23.16 -34.55
C PRO A 3 -5.92 -22.37 -33.68
N HIS A 4 -5.62 -22.88 -32.49
CA HIS A 4 -4.58 -22.30 -31.64
C HIS A 4 -3.25 -22.42 -32.37
N ALA A 5 -2.56 -21.29 -32.53
CA ALA A 5 -1.25 -21.25 -33.17
C ALA A 5 -0.27 -22.12 -32.37
N LYS A 6 0.35 -23.11 -33.03
CA LYS A 6 1.45 -23.87 -32.45
C LYS A 6 2.66 -22.94 -32.31
N VAL A 7 3.12 -22.74 -31.08
CA VAL A 7 4.34 -21.99 -30.81
C VAL A 7 5.50 -22.97 -30.93
N ASP A 8 6.19 -22.97 -32.09
CA ASP A 8 7.25 -23.95 -32.42
C ASP A 8 8.61 -23.63 -31.78
N LYS A 9 8.72 -22.56 -30.95
CA LYS A 9 9.96 -22.12 -30.31
C LYS A 9 9.74 -21.73 -28.86
N GLU A 10 10.47 -22.35 -27.94
CA GLU A 10 10.63 -21.80 -26.58
C GLU A 10 11.43 -20.51 -26.68
N PHE A 11 10.77 -19.39 -26.41
CA PHE A 11 11.42 -18.10 -26.23
C PHE A 11 11.79 -17.96 -24.75
N ASP A 12 13.03 -17.58 -24.46
CA ASP A 12 13.42 -17.14 -23.12
C ASP A 12 12.83 -15.75 -22.88
N ILE A 13 11.59 -15.72 -22.38
CA ILE A 13 10.83 -14.50 -22.15
C ILE A 13 11.15 -14.02 -20.73
N PRO A 14 11.65 -12.78 -20.56
CA PRO A 14 11.95 -12.26 -19.24
C PRO A 14 10.69 -12.17 -18.38
N ASN A 15 10.79 -12.59 -17.12
CA ASN A 15 9.71 -12.48 -16.16
C ASN A 15 9.30 -11.01 -15.96
N ARG A 16 8.00 -10.75 -15.97
CA ARG A 16 7.40 -9.43 -15.71
C ARG A 16 6.51 -9.52 -14.47
N PRO A 17 7.08 -9.62 -13.27
CA PRO A 17 6.29 -9.72 -12.06
C PRO A 17 5.43 -8.46 -11.91
N PRO A 18 4.18 -8.60 -11.43
CA PRO A 18 3.35 -7.45 -11.09
C PRO A 18 4.03 -6.54 -10.06
N VAL A 19 4.07 -5.24 -10.32
CA VAL A 19 4.72 -4.25 -9.44
C VAL A 19 3.83 -3.03 -9.22
N MET A 20 3.93 -2.42 -8.04
CA MET A 20 3.29 -1.14 -7.77
C MET A 20 3.93 -0.03 -8.62
N CYS A 21 3.12 0.93 -9.06
CA CYS A 21 3.57 2.06 -9.88
C CYS A 21 4.69 2.87 -9.21
N PRO A 22 5.53 3.57 -9.99
CA PRO A 22 6.40 4.63 -9.47
C PRO A 22 5.59 5.62 -8.61
N GLY A 23 6.05 5.89 -7.40
CA GLY A 23 5.36 6.80 -6.47
C GLY A 23 4.14 6.24 -5.73
N CYS A 24 3.77 4.97 -5.92
CA CYS A 24 2.62 4.39 -5.24
C CYS A 24 2.72 4.50 -3.69
N PRO A 25 1.68 5.01 -3.00
CA PRO A 25 1.69 5.18 -1.54
C PRO A 25 1.75 3.85 -0.76
N HIS A 26 1.15 2.79 -1.29
CA HIS A 26 1.05 1.49 -0.61
C HIS A 26 2.41 0.83 -0.41
N ARG A 27 3.43 1.22 -1.20
CA ARG A 27 4.81 0.78 -1.07
C ARG A 27 5.34 1.01 0.35
N ALA A 28 5.10 2.19 0.91
CA ALA A 28 5.56 2.54 2.25
C ALA A 28 4.88 1.67 3.32
N VAL A 29 3.60 1.36 3.16
CA VAL A 29 2.85 0.48 4.07
C VAL A 29 3.45 -0.92 4.12
N PHE A 30 3.59 -1.58 2.96
CA PHE A 30 4.12 -2.95 2.95
C PHE A 30 5.62 -3.01 3.25
N HIS A 31 6.35 -1.94 2.98
CA HIS A 31 7.73 -1.82 3.43
C HIS A 31 7.86 -1.81 4.97
N VAL A 32 6.90 -1.20 5.67
CA VAL A 32 6.83 -1.23 7.13
C VAL A 32 6.35 -2.59 7.60
N LEU A 33 5.21 -3.08 7.09
CA LEU A 33 4.59 -4.33 7.52
C LEU A 33 5.49 -5.57 7.29
N SER A 34 6.21 -5.65 6.17
CA SER A 34 7.18 -6.74 5.88
C SER A 34 8.31 -6.86 6.92
N ARG A 35 8.50 -5.85 7.77
CA ARG A 35 9.51 -5.83 8.84
C ARG A 35 8.90 -5.84 10.23
N MET A 36 7.62 -6.17 10.31
CA MET A 36 6.91 -6.36 11.57
C MET A 36 6.60 -7.85 11.69
N LYS A 37 6.61 -8.37 12.92
CA LYS A 37 6.25 -9.76 13.19
C LYS A 37 4.74 -9.85 13.41
N VAL A 38 3.98 -9.51 12.39
CA VAL A 38 2.51 -9.45 12.40
C VAL A 38 1.96 -10.27 11.26
N ARG A 39 0.77 -10.86 11.44
CA ARG A 39 0.02 -11.47 10.35
C ARG A 39 -0.73 -10.39 9.60
N VAL A 40 -0.63 -10.37 8.28
CA VAL A 40 -1.34 -9.42 7.44
C VAL A 40 -2.39 -10.13 6.61
N SER A 41 -3.64 -9.84 6.95
CA SER A 41 -4.81 -10.22 6.18
C SER A 41 -5.05 -9.18 5.08
N GLY A 42 -4.74 -9.54 3.85
CA GLY A 42 -4.87 -8.68 2.67
C GLY A 42 -6.19 -8.86 1.93
N ASP A 43 -6.43 -7.95 1.00
CA ASP A 43 -7.66 -7.87 0.21
C ASP A 43 -7.35 -7.62 -1.29
N ILE A 44 -8.38 -7.57 -2.14
CA ILE A 44 -8.24 -7.42 -3.59
C ILE A 44 -8.14 -5.94 -3.98
N GLY A 45 -7.00 -5.56 -4.56
CA GLY A 45 -6.71 -4.23 -5.10
C GLY A 45 -5.22 -4.02 -5.36
N CYS A 46 -4.78 -2.78 -5.64
CA CYS A 46 -3.35 -2.47 -5.87
C CYS A 46 -2.42 -3.01 -4.78
N TYR A 47 -2.94 -3.08 -3.56
CA TYR A 47 -2.25 -3.52 -2.36
C TYR A 47 -2.15 -5.06 -2.23
N THR A 48 -2.87 -5.85 -3.04
CA THR A 48 -2.62 -7.31 -3.17
C THR A 48 -1.18 -7.59 -3.58
N LEU A 49 -0.55 -6.67 -4.32
CA LEU A 49 0.86 -6.75 -4.72
C LEU A 49 1.83 -6.74 -3.53
N GLY A 50 1.38 -6.39 -2.32
CA GLY A 50 2.15 -6.56 -1.09
C GLY A 50 2.47 -8.01 -0.73
N ALA A 51 1.76 -8.99 -1.32
CA ALA A 51 2.07 -10.42 -1.18
C ALA A 51 3.35 -10.84 -1.91
N LEU A 52 3.77 -10.08 -2.93
CA LEU A 52 4.89 -10.44 -3.80
C LEU A 52 6.22 -9.85 -3.30
N PRO A 53 7.37 -10.36 -3.76
CA PRO A 53 8.66 -9.73 -3.54
C PRO A 53 8.68 -8.25 -4.01
N PRO A 54 9.41 -7.36 -3.32
CA PRO A 54 10.30 -7.65 -2.19
C PRO A 54 9.62 -7.65 -0.82
N TYR A 55 8.31 -7.45 -0.75
CA TYR A 55 7.63 -7.27 0.54
C TYR A 55 7.32 -8.59 1.22
N ASN A 56 6.73 -9.55 0.48
CA ASN A 56 6.21 -10.81 1.04
C ASN A 56 5.43 -10.57 2.35
N ALA A 57 4.63 -9.50 2.37
CA ALA A 57 4.07 -8.95 3.59
C ALA A 57 2.65 -9.44 3.87
N VAL A 58 1.94 -9.97 2.88
CA VAL A 58 0.54 -10.42 2.99
C VAL A 58 0.51 -11.94 3.13
N ASP A 59 -0.07 -12.45 4.21
CA ASP A 59 -0.16 -13.89 4.50
C ASP A 59 -1.38 -14.56 3.86
N ALA A 60 -2.49 -13.83 3.77
CA ALA A 60 -3.75 -14.34 3.23
C ALA A 60 -4.47 -13.26 2.41
N CYS A 61 -5.00 -13.64 1.25
CA CYS A 61 -5.86 -12.81 0.42
C CYS A 61 -6.87 -13.73 -0.28
N VAL A 62 -8.16 -13.54 -0.02
CA VAL A 62 -9.21 -14.47 -0.48
C VAL A 62 -10.12 -13.83 -1.51
N CYS A 63 -10.86 -12.79 -1.13
CA CYS A 63 -11.75 -12.06 -2.03
C CYS A 63 -11.90 -10.61 -1.57
N MET A 64 -12.59 -9.82 -2.40
CA MET A 64 -12.83 -8.39 -2.15
C MET A 64 -13.71 -8.16 -0.91
N GLY A 65 -13.14 -7.56 0.13
CA GLY A 65 -13.75 -7.26 1.43
C GLY A 65 -13.48 -8.30 2.52
N ALA A 66 -12.72 -9.36 2.25
CA ALA A 66 -12.50 -10.44 3.21
C ALA A 66 -11.48 -10.08 4.32
N SER A 67 -10.57 -9.14 4.07
CA SER A 67 -9.41 -8.87 4.93
C SER A 67 -9.78 -8.62 6.40
N VAL A 68 -10.80 -7.79 6.63
CA VAL A 68 -11.25 -7.38 7.97
C VAL A 68 -11.88 -8.57 8.72
N SER A 69 -12.76 -9.33 8.06
CA SER A 69 -13.36 -10.53 8.63
C SER A 69 -12.33 -11.63 8.92
N MET A 70 -11.38 -11.84 8.00
CA MET A 70 -10.29 -12.79 8.20
C MET A 70 -9.41 -12.40 9.40
N ALA A 71 -9.06 -11.11 9.53
CA ALA A 71 -8.30 -10.63 10.68
C ALA A 71 -9.05 -10.83 12.01
N HIS A 72 -10.37 -10.60 12.02
CA HIS A 72 -11.20 -10.86 13.19
C HIS A 72 -11.19 -12.34 13.59
N GLY A 73 -11.35 -13.24 12.61
CA GLY A 73 -11.30 -14.68 12.84
C GLY A 73 -9.93 -15.15 13.33
N MET A 74 -8.84 -14.65 12.73
CA MET A 74 -7.47 -14.93 13.16
C MET A 74 -7.20 -14.46 14.59
N ALA A 75 -7.65 -13.26 14.94
CA ALA A 75 -7.52 -12.75 16.32
C ALA A 75 -8.31 -13.62 17.32
N LYS A 76 -9.53 -14.05 16.96
CA LYS A 76 -10.35 -14.95 17.77
C LYS A 76 -9.77 -16.36 17.92
N ALA A 77 -8.99 -16.83 16.95
CA ALA A 77 -8.30 -18.11 17.05
C ALA A 77 -7.25 -18.13 18.18
N GLY A 78 -6.77 -16.96 18.61
CA GLY A 78 -6.00 -16.81 19.86
C GLY A 78 -4.60 -17.40 19.83
N ASP A 79 -3.93 -17.42 18.67
CA ASP A 79 -2.55 -17.94 18.53
C ASP A 79 -1.46 -16.98 19.04
N GLY A 80 -1.85 -15.79 19.52
CA GLY A 80 -0.96 -14.79 20.10
C GLY A 80 -0.16 -13.99 19.07
N ILE A 81 -0.40 -14.18 17.76
CA ILE A 81 0.27 -13.40 16.71
C ILE A 81 -0.57 -12.15 16.42
N PRO A 82 -0.01 -10.93 16.61
CA PRO A 82 -0.75 -9.71 16.28
C PRO A 82 -1.16 -9.72 14.81
N THR A 83 -2.42 -9.40 14.54
CA THR A 83 -3.01 -9.50 13.19
C THR A 83 -3.53 -8.14 12.73
N VAL A 84 -3.17 -7.78 11.50
CA VAL A 84 -3.57 -6.55 10.84
C VAL A 84 -4.39 -6.87 9.58
N ALA A 85 -5.51 -6.19 9.39
CA ALA A 85 -6.22 -6.19 8.11
C ALA A 85 -5.73 -5.02 7.24
N VAL A 86 -5.48 -5.27 5.96
CA VAL A 86 -5.17 -4.23 4.98
C VAL A 86 -6.22 -4.24 3.88
N ILE A 87 -6.94 -3.12 3.76
CA ILE A 87 -8.07 -2.97 2.84
C ILE A 87 -8.02 -1.62 2.13
N GLY A 88 -8.35 -1.56 0.84
CA GLY A 88 -8.46 -0.29 0.11
C GLY A 88 -9.70 0.50 0.53
N ASP A 89 -9.70 1.82 0.34
CA ASP A 89 -10.86 2.69 0.58
C ASP A 89 -12.11 2.23 -0.20
N SER A 90 -11.97 1.97 -1.50
CA SER A 90 -13.07 1.49 -2.35
C SER A 90 -13.58 0.12 -1.91
N THR A 91 -12.67 -0.81 -1.61
CA THR A 91 -13.00 -2.15 -1.10
C THR A 91 -13.68 -2.09 0.27
N PHE A 92 -13.22 -1.19 1.14
CA PHE A 92 -13.81 -0.98 2.46
C PHE A 92 -15.27 -0.54 2.33
N ILE A 93 -15.55 0.45 1.47
CA ILE A 93 -16.93 0.89 1.24
C ILE A 93 -17.79 -0.20 0.56
N HIS A 94 -17.21 -0.99 -0.33
CA HIS A 94 -17.94 -2.03 -1.04
C HIS A 94 -18.40 -3.17 -0.12
N SER A 95 -17.50 -3.71 0.72
CA SER A 95 -17.80 -4.90 1.54
C SER A 95 -17.03 -4.99 2.86
N GLY A 96 -16.22 -3.99 3.23
CA GLY A 96 -15.46 -3.99 4.48
C GLY A 96 -16.19 -3.40 5.69
N ILE A 97 -17.18 -2.51 5.49
CA ILE A 97 -17.89 -1.82 6.58
C ILE A 97 -18.58 -2.81 7.52
N THR A 98 -19.30 -3.79 6.98
CA THR A 98 -20.02 -4.80 7.76
C THR A 98 -19.07 -5.59 8.65
N SER A 99 -17.90 -5.94 8.12
CA SER A 99 -16.86 -6.63 8.91
C SER A 99 -16.35 -5.75 10.06
N LEU A 100 -16.18 -4.44 9.85
CA LEU A 100 -15.76 -3.54 10.94
C LEU A 100 -16.83 -3.40 12.02
N ILE A 101 -18.12 -3.36 11.63
CA ILE A 101 -19.25 -3.40 12.57
C ILE A 101 -19.18 -4.66 13.43
N ASP A 102 -18.92 -5.82 12.83
CA ASP A 102 -18.82 -7.08 13.57
C ASP A 102 -17.66 -7.07 14.56
N ILE A 103 -16.48 -6.55 14.18
CA ILE A 103 -15.35 -6.43 15.12
C ILE A 103 -15.74 -5.54 16.30
N ALA A 104 -16.30 -4.36 16.04
CA ALA A 104 -16.69 -3.42 17.09
C ALA A 104 -17.77 -4.00 18.02
N TYR A 105 -18.81 -4.62 17.45
CA TYR A 105 -19.87 -5.28 18.20
C TYR A 105 -19.35 -6.41 19.10
N ASN A 106 -18.42 -7.20 18.59
CA ASN A 106 -17.81 -8.32 19.31
C ASN A 106 -16.65 -7.92 20.23
N LYS A 107 -16.35 -6.62 20.38
CA LYS A 107 -15.21 -6.11 21.15
C LYS A 107 -13.88 -6.77 20.74
N GLY A 108 -13.67 -6.92 19.43
CA GLY A 108 -12.40 -7.42 18.90
C GLY A 108 -11.25 -6.44 19.11
N ASN A 109 -10.02 -6.93 18.94
CA ASN A 109 -8.78 -6.18 19.10
C ASN A 109 -7.93 -6.12 17.82
N SER A 110 -8.56 -6.31 16.66
CA SER A 110 -7.85 -6.27 15.38
C SER A 110 -7.53 -4.83 14.97
N THR A 111 -6.34 -4.61 14.40
CA THR A 111 -5.98 -3.35 13.73
C THR A 111 -6.38 -3.40 12.27
N VAL A 112 -7.18 -2.45 11.79
CA VAL A 112 -7.61 -2.32 10.40
C VAL A 112 -6.91 -1.13 9.77
N ILE A 113 -6.12 -1.37 8.73
CA ILE A 113 -5.45 -0.33 7.95
C ILE A 113 -6.21 -0.12 6.64
N ILE A 114 -6.89 1.02 6.53
CA ILE A 114 -7.58 1.44 5.32
C ILE A 114 -6.60 2.25 4.46
N LEU A 115 -6.33 1.76 3.24
CA LEU A 115 -5.44 2.40 2.27
C LEU A 115 -6.25 3.36 1.39
N ASP A 116 -6.36 4.61 1.83
CA ASP A 116 -7.05 5.67 1.08
C ASP A 116 -6.09 6.34 0.09
N ASN A 117 -6.14 5.86 -1.16
CA ASN A 117 -5.48 6.51 -2.30
C ASN A 117 -6.42 7.38 -3.13
N SER A 118 -7.62 7.64 -2.60
CA SER A 118 -8.67 8.47 -3.18
C SER A 118 -9.14 8.07 -4.58
N ILE A 119 -9.01 6.79 -4.95
CA ILE A 119 -9.49 6.26 -6.23
C ILE A 119 -9.53 4.71 -6.26
N THR A 120 -10.38 4.11 -7.08
CA THR A 120 -10.29 2.65 -7.34
C THR A 120 -9.18 2.35 -8.35
N GLY A 121 -7.94 2.23 -7.89
CA GLY A 121 -6.76 2.18 -8.77
C GLY A 121 -6.71 0.98 -9.73
N MET A 122 -6.69 -0.25 -9.21
CA MET A 122 -6.37 -1.47 -9.97
C MET A 122 -7.33 -1.74 -11.12
N THR A 123 -8.59 -1.33 -11.00
CA THR A 123 -9.63 -1.57 -12.01
C THR A 123 -9.70 -0.49 -13.08
N GLY A 124 -8.85 0.54 -13.02
CA GLY A 124 -8.83 1.62 -14.02
C GLY A 124 -9.29 2.98 -13.51
N HIS A 125 -9.00 3.31 -12.24
CA HIS A 125 -9.22 4.63 -11.63
C HIS A 125 -10.69 5.09 -11.58
N GLN A 126 -11.60 4.20 -11.21
CA GLN A 126 -13.01 4.56 -10.99
C GLN A 126 -13.18 5.40 -9.73
N HIS A 127 -14.02 6.43 -9.81
CA HIS A 127 -14.58 7.08 -8.64
C HIS A 127 -15.34 6.08 -7.76
N ASN A 128 -15.34 6.34 -6.46
CA ASN A 128 -16.02 5.52 -5.47
C ASN A 128 -16.57 6.44 -4.36
N PRO A 129 -17.39 5.97 -3.41
CA PRO A 129 -18.05 6.87 -2.46
C PRO A 129 -17.09 7.64 -1.53
N THR A 130 -15.82 7.27 -1.42
CA THR A 130 -14.79 8.06 -0.70
C THR A 130 -14.22 9.21 -1.53
N THR A 131 -14.48 9.26 -2.85
CA THR A 131 -13.90 10.29 -3.73
C THR A 131 -14.76 11.55 -3.84
N GLY A 132 -16.06 11.45 -3.55
CA GLY A 132 -17.00 12.57 -3.65
C GLY A 132 -17.44 12.90 -5.09
N TYR A 133 -17.36 11.93 -5.99
CA TYR A 133 -17.77 12.09 -7.40
C TYR A 133 -18.50 10.85 -7.90
N THR A 134 -19.46 11.03 -8.80
CA THR A 134 -20.12 9.91 -9.52
C THR A 134 -19.25 9.39 -10.65
N ILE A 135 -19.65 8.28 -11.29
CA ILE A 135 -18.98 7.77 -12.50
C ILE A 135 -19.03 8.74 -13.68
N ARG A 136 -19.94 9.74 -13.65
CA ARG A 136 -20.04 10.81 -14.65
C ARG A 136 -19.16 12.02 -14.33
N GLY A 137 -18.44 12.01 -13.21
CA GLY A 137 -17.62 13.13 -12.75
C GLY A 137 -18.42 14.26 -12.09
N GLU A 138 -19.69 14.03 -11.77
CA GLU A 138 -20.53 14.98 -11.04
C GLU A 138 -20.20 14.92 -9.55
N GLU A 139 -20.28 16.05 -8.84
CA GLU A 139 -20.11 16.08 -7.39
C GLU A 139 -21.13 15.17 -6.71
N ALA A 140 -20.68 14.41 -5.72
CA ALA A 140 -21.49 13.50 -4.93
C ALA A 140 -21.10 13.60 -3.45
N PRO A 141 -22.00 13.21 -2.52
CA PRO A 141 -21.63 13.10 -1.12
C PRO A 141 -20.40 12.20 -0.93
N ARG A 142 -19.41 12.71 -0.19
CA ARG A 142 -18.17 11.98 0.14
C ARG A 142 -18.32 11.30 1.49
N VAL A 143 -18.14 9.98 1.54
CA VAL A 143 -18.09 9.24 2.79
C VAL A 143 -16.84 9.65 3.57
N ASN A 144 -17.04 10.10 4.81
CA ASN A 144 -15.95 10.39 5.73
C ASN A 144 -15.60 9.12 6.53
N LEU A 145 -14.47 8.51 6.20
CA LEU A 145 -14.00 7.26 6.82
C LEU A 145 -13.80 7.38 8.34
N VAL A 146 -13.34 8.54 8.82
CA VAL A 146 -13.13 8.79 10.26
C VAL A 146 -14.47 8.77 10.99
N LYS A 147 -15.41 9.62 10.55
CA LYS A 147 -16.75 9.70 11.15
C LYS A 147 -17.51 8.39 11.05
N LEU A 148 -17.33 7.64 9.95
CA LEU A 148 -17.92 6.33 9.78
C LEU A 148 -17.38 5.33 10.81
N ALA A 149 -16.05 5.25 10.98
CA ALA A 149 -15.44 4.38 11.97
C ALA A 149 -15.87 4.75 13.41
N GLU A 150 -15.90 6.04 13.74
CA GLU A 150 -16.40 6.54 15.02
C GLU A 150 -17.88 6.17 15.25
N ALA A 151 -18.74 6.34 14.24
CA ALA A 151 -20.15 5.99 14.32
C ALA A 151 -20.40 4.49 14.50
N ILE A 152 -19.50 3.64 14.00
CA ILE A 152 -19.51 2.18 14.22
C ILE A 152 -19.14 1.83 15.68
N GLY A 153 -18.50 2.75 16.41
CA GLY A 153 -18.07 2.55 17.80
C GLY A 153 -16.56 2.33 17.97
N VAL A 154 -15.77 2.55 16.91
CA VAL A 154 -14.30 2.51 17.00
C VAL A 154 -13.81 3.80 17.67
N LYS A 155 -13.12 3.67 18.80
CA LYS A 155 -12.58 4.82 19.56
C LYS A 155 -11.21 5.26 19.08
N ARG A 156 -10.47 4.33 18.46
CA ARG A 156 -9.09 4.50 18.03
C ARG A 156 -9.06 4.68 16.51
N VAL A 157 -9.20 5.91 16.05
CA VAL A 157 -9.22 6.24 14.61
C VAL A 157 -8.12 7.25 14.32
N PHE A 158 -7.23 6.90 13.39
CA PHE A 158 -6.08 7.72 13.03
C PHE A 158 -6.02 7.95 11.53
N VAL A 159 -5.55 9.12 11.12
CA VAL A 159 -5.23 9.44 9.73
C VAL A 159 -3.76 9.78 9.66
N ILE A 160 -3.03 9.13 8.76
CA ILE A 160 -1.59 9.30 8.62
C ILE A 160 -1.15 9.14 7.17
N ASP A 161 -0.17 9.94 6.73
CA ASP A 161 0.49 9.72 5.45
C ASP A 161 1.51 8.59 5.61
N PRO A 162 1.38 7.46 4.88
CA PRO A 162 2.31 6.33 5.02
C PRO A 162 3.74 6.67 4.58
N PHE A 163 3.98 7.76 3.84
CA PHE A 163 5.35 8.20 3.53
C PHE A 163 6.09 8.73 4.75
N ASN A 164 5.39 9.14 5.81
CA ASN A 164 6.02 9.39 7.11
C ASN A 164 6.34 8.04 7.79
N MET A 165 7.20 7.22 7.17
CA MET A 165 7.38 5.81 7.51
C MET A 165 7.72 5.56 8.98
N LYS A 166 8.46 6.47 9.62
CA LYS A 166 8.79 6.39 11.05
C LYS A 166 7.55 6.54 11.93
N GLU A 167 6.72 7.54 11.65
CA GLU A 167 5.48 7.80 12.39
C GLU A 167 4.45 6.71 12.10
N PHE A 168 4.33 6.29 10.83
CA PHE A 168 3.44 5.20 10.43
C PHE A 168 3.82 3.90 11.14
N ARG A 169 5.10 3.53 11.14
CA ARG A 169 5.58 2.34 11.85
C ARG A 169 5.27 2.42 13.35
N LYS A 170 5.59 3.55 13.99
CA LYS A 170 5.34 3.75 15.42
C LYS A 170 3.85 3.61 15.74
N LEU A 171 2.98 4.22 14.93
CA LEU A 171 1.54 4.10 15.11
C LEU A 171 1.08 2.64 14.98
N VAL A 172 1.51 1.92 13.93
CA VAL A 172 1.13 0.50 13.78
C VAL A 172 1.64 -0.32 14.97
N GLU A 173 2.88 -0.12 15.43
CA GLU A 173 3.43 -0.80 16.62
C GLU A 173 2.61 -0.51 17.90
N GLU A 174 2.16 0.74 18.10
CA GLU A 174 1.35 1.10 19.27
C GLU A 174 -0.05 0.50 19.23
N GLU A 175 -0.65 0.39 18.03
CA GLU A 175 -2.06 0.00 17.84
C GLU A 175 -2.28 -1.50 17.78
N ILE A 176 -1.28 -2.29 17.33
CA ILE A 176 -1.36 -3.76 17.36
C ILE A 176 -1.30 -4.34 18.77
N ASP A 177 -0.74 -3.58 19.72
CA ASP A 177 -0.62 -3.97 21.13
C ASP A 177 -1.84 -3.57 21.98
N LYS A 178 -2.88 -2.97 21.36
CA LYS A 178 -4.09 -2.57 22.07
C LYS A 178 -5.10 -3.70 22.13
N ASP A 179 -5.75 -3.84 23.28
CA ASP A 179 -6.85 -4.78 23.47
C ASP A 179 -8.21 -4.20 23.02
N GLU A 180 -8.19 -3.35 22.00
CA GLU A 180 -9.37 -2.75 21.39
C GLU A 180 -9.16 -2.54 19.90
N THR A 181 -10.25 -2.49 19.13
CA THR A 181 -10.19 -2.30 17.68
C THR A 181 -9.60 -0.94 17.34
N SER A 182 -8.68 -0.94 16.37
CA SER A 182 -8.01 0.26 15.89
C SER A 182 -8.20 0.41 14.38
N VAL A 183 -8.48 1.62 13.91
CA VAL A 183 -8.58 1.95 12.49
C VAL A 183 -7.51 2.99 12.14
N ILE A 184 -6.61 2.62 11.23
CA ILE A 184 -5.58 3.51 10.68
C ILE A 184 -5.92 3.78 9.22
N ILE A 185 -6.23 5.02 8.89
CA ILE A 185 -6.44 5.46 7.51
C ILE A 185 -5.10 5.96 6.99
N ALA A 186 -4.41 5.11 6.23
CA ALA A 186 -3.18 5.46 5.52
C ALA A 186 -3.55 6.25 4.27
N GLN A 187 -3.62 7.58 4.41
CA GLN A 187 -4.17 8.48 3.39
C GLN A 187 -3.07 9.14 2.59
N ARG A 188 -3.02 8.84 1.28
CA ARG A 188 -2.19 9.56 0.30
C ARG A 188 -2.69 9.25 -1.10
N PRO A 189 -2.97 10.25 -1.95
CA PRO A 189 -3.58 10.03 -3.25
C PRO A 189 -2.71 9.16 -4.17
N CYS A 190 -3.36 8.38 -5.04
CA CYS A 190 -2.70 7.55 -6.04
C CYS A 190 -1.80 8.42 -6.95
N ALA A 191 -0.55 8.00 -7.13
CA ALA A 191 0.44 8.69 -7.96
C ALA A 191 0.03 8.88 -9.43
N LEU A 192 -0.93 8.08 -9.92
CA LEU A 192 -1.42 8.16 -11.30
C LEU A 192 -2.59 9.14 -11.48
N LEU A 193 -3.10 9.74 -10.40
CA LEU A 193 -4.09 10.80 -10.52
C LEU A 193 -3.46 12.05 -11.14
N LYS A 194 -4.16 12.66 -12.11
CA LYS A 194 -3.69 13.86 -12.82
C LYS A 194 -3.41 15.06 -11.90
N THR A 195 -4.04 15.09 -10.74
CA THR A 195 -3.88 16.14 -9.72
C THR A 195 -2.61 15.94 -8.87
N VAL A 196 -1.96 14.77 -8.96
CA VAL A 196 -0.76 14.45 -8.19
C VAL A 196 0.47 14.75 -9.01
N ASN A 197 1.34 15.60 -8.47
CA ASN A 197 2.64 15.90 -9.03
C ASN A 197 3.68 15.94 -7.89
N TYR A 198 4.59 14.97 -7.84
CA TYR A 198 5.65 14.95 -6.81
C TYR A 198 6.89 15.77 -7.18
N GLY A 199 6.90 16.36 -8.39
CA GLY A 199 7.98 17.15 -8.95
C GLY A 199 8.98 16.30 -9.73
N LYS A 200 10.21 16.80 -9.81
CA LYS A 200 11.27 16.21 -10.61
C LYS A 200 11.74 14.84 -10.10
N PRO A 201 12.27 13.99 -11.00
CA PRO A 201 13.03 12.79 -10.65
C PRO A 201 14.13 13.04 -9.62
N VAL A 202 14.55 11.95 -8.99
CA VAL A 202 15.74 11.86 -8.16
C VAL A 202 16.76 10.95 -8.84
N TYR A 203 18.04 11.16 -8.55
CA TYR A 203 19.15 10.35 -9.05
C TYR A 203 19.99 9.81 -7.88
N ILE A 204 20.84 8.82 -8.16
CA ILE A 204 21.81 8.29 -7.20
C ILE A 204 23.19 8.87 -7.54
N ASP A 205 23.74 9.67 -6.63
CA ASP A 205 25.13 10.11 -6.66
C ASP A 205 26.05 8.92 -6.39
N GLN A 206 26.81 8.52 -7.41
CA GLN A 206 27.67 7.33 -7.35
C GLN A 206 28.89 7.53 -6.45
N GLU A 207 29.35 8.76 -6.22
CA GLU A 207 30.46 9.04 -5.30
C GLU A 207 30.02 8.88 -3.84
N ALA A 208 28.77 9.26 -3.54
CA ALA A 208 28.18 9.11 -2.21
C ALA A 208 27.62 7.69 -1.94
N CYS A 209 27.31 6.92 -2.99
CA CYS A 209 26.64 5.63 -2.88
C CYS A 209 27.56 4.53 -2.31
N ARG A 210 27.11 3.89 -1.23
CA ARG A 210 27.80 2.73 -0.63
C ARG A 210 27.35 1.36 -1.16
N LYS A 211 26.54 1.34 -2.21
CA LYS A 211 26.07 0.10 -2.88
C LYS A 211 25.45 -0.94 -1.92
N CYS A 212 24.78 -0.48 -0.86
CA CYS A 212 24.21 -1.37 0.17
C CYS A 212 22.89 -2.06 -0.23
N GLY A 213 22.27 -1.65 -1.34
CA GLY A 213 21.00 -2.21 -1.84
C GLY A 213 19.75 -1.89 -1.02
N ASN A 214 19.84 -1.06 0.03
CA ASN A 214 18.69 -0.78 0.90
C ASN A 214 17.52 -0.10 0.15
N CYS A 215 17.83 0.73 -0.86
CA CYS A 215 16.82 1.36 -1.73
C CYS A 215 16.00 0.34 -2.54
N MET A 216 16.56 -0.82 -2.90
CA MET A 216 15.86 -1.89 -3.62
C MET A 216 14.77 -2.54 -2.77
N ARG A 217 14.87 -2.48 -1.44
CA ARG A 217 13.86 -3.03 -0.52
C ARG A 217 12.54 -2.27 -0.54
N LEU A 218 12.49 -1.09 -1.15
CA LEU A 218 11.23 -0.44 -1.48
C LEU A 218 10.54 -1.12 -2.66
N GLY A 219 11.26 -1.82 -3.55
CA GLY A 219 10.73 -2.45 -4.75
C GLY A 219 10.36 -1.48 -5.88
N CYS A 220 10.89 -0.25 -5.85
CA CYS A 220 10.53 0.78 -6.82
C CYS A 220 10.98 0.33 -8.23
N PRO A 221 10.09 0.24 -9.23
CA PRO A 221 10.44 -0.30 -10.54
C PRO A 221 11.42 0.58 -11.31
N THR A 222 11.63 1.82 -10.85
CA THR A 222 12.57 2.76 -11.46
C THR A 222 13.99 2.61 -10.91
N ILE A 223 14.18 1.89 -9.81
CA ILE A 223 15.51 1.64 -9.23
C ILE A 223 15.98 0.28 -9.75
N TYR A 224 17.11 0.27 -10.44
CA TYR A 224 17.69 -0.94 -11.01
C TYR A 224 19.17 -1.03 -10.68
N LYS A 225 19.71 -2.25 -10.79
CA LYS A 225 21.14 -2.51 -10.70
C LYS A 225 21.68 -2.68 -12.11
N GLU A 226 22.69 -1.90 -12.45
CA GLU A 226 23.48 -2.03 -13.68
C GLU A 226 24.92 -2.30 -13.25
N ASP A 227 25.46 -3.45 -13.65
CA ASP A 227 26.73 -4.00 -13.14
C ASP A 227 26.77 -4.06 -11.60
N ASP A 228 27.51 -3.14 -10.99
CA ASP A 228 27.66 -3.00 -9.54
C ASP A 228 27.16 -1.65 -9.00
N GLU A 229 26.42 -0.90 -9.81
CA GLU A 229 25.86 0.40 -9.44
C GLU A 229 24.34 0.33 -9.36
N TYR A 230 23.78 1.11 -8.43
CA TYR A 230 22.34 1.32 -8.37
C TYR A 230 22.02 2.63 -9.09
N ARG A 231 21.02 2.58 -9.98
CA ARG A 231 20.60 3.70 -10.81
C ARG A 231 19.10 3.89 -10.72
N ILE A 232 18.66 5.09 -11.10
CA ILE A 232 17.24 5.44 -11.17
C ILE A 232 16.95 5.82 -12.61
N ASP A 233 15.94 5.17 -13.20
CA ASP A 233 15.39 5.59 -14.49
C ASP A 233 14.60 6.88 -14.27
N GLU A 234 15.21 8.00 -14.67
CA GLU A 234 14.64 9.34 -14.50
C GLU A 234 13.38 9.55 -15.36
N ALA A 235 13.27 8.87 -16.50
CA ALA A 235 12.11 8.99 -17.37
C ALA A 235 10.85 8.38 -16.75
N LEU A 236 11.02 7.34 -15.92
CA LEU A 236 9.93 6.66 -15.21
C LEU A 236 9.76 7.13 -13.76
N CYS A 237 10.73 7.86 -13.20
CA CYS A 237 10.72 8.30 -11.82
C CYS A 237 9.65 9.35 -11.55
N ALA A 238 8.65 8.99 -10.74
CA ALA A 238 7.59 9.91 -10.35
C ALA A 238 8.05 11.07 -9.45
N GLY A 239 9.29 11.09 -8.93
CA GLY A 239 9.77 12.16 -8.05
C GLY A 239 9.24 12.11 -6.61
N CYS A 240 8.64 10.98 -6.20
CA CYS A 240 7.94 10.82 -4.91
C CYS A 240 8.84 10.95 -3.66
N LYS A 241 10.16 10.83 -3.83
CA LYS A 241 11.19 10.92 -2.78
C LYS A 241 11.11 9.89 -1.64
N LEU A 242 10.21 8.91 -1.68
CA LEU A 242 10.17 7.85 -0.66
C LEU A 242 11.52 7.12 -0.51
N CYS A 243 12.28 6.97 -1.60
CA CYS A 243 13.59 6.36 -1.58
C CYS A 243 14.67 7.21 -0.90
N THR A 244 14.51 8.54 -0.75
CA THR A 244 15.50 9.35 -0.04
C THR A 244 15.57 8.96 1.43
N ASP A 245 14.43 8.61 2.03
CA ASP A 245 14.34 8.17 3.43
C ASP A 245 15.02 6.81 3.65
N MET A 246 15.25 6.04 2.59
CA MET A 246 15.97 4.77 2.64
C MET A 246 17.49 4.93 2.64
N CYS A 247 17.99 6.08 2.19
CA CYS A 247 19.42 6.30 1.99
C CYS A 247 20.04 6.97 3.21
N ALA A 248 20.54 6.17 4.16
CA ALA A 248 21.26 6.67 5.33
C ALA A 248 22.52 7.49 4.98
N PHE A 249 23.04 7.36 3.75
CA PHE A 249 24.23 8.05 3.26
C PHE A 249 23.92 9.34 2.47
N GLY A 250 22.64 9.68 2.26
CA GLY A 250 22.26 10.87 1.50
C GLY A 250 22.65 10.84 0.01
N ALA A 251 22.88 9.65 -0.55
CA ALA A 251 23.29 9.48 -1.95
C ALA A 251 22.15 9.66 -2.96
N ILE A 252 20.89 9.60 -2.53
CA ILE A 252 19.74 9.84 -3.41
C ILE A 252 19.40 11.33 -3.36
N LYS A 253 19.68 12.04 -4.46
CA LYS A 253 19.60 13.51 -4.54
C LYS A 253 18.51 13.95 -5.51
N LYS A 254 18.01 15.17 -5.30
CA LYS A 254 17.13 15.86 -6.24
C LYS A 254 18.01 16.50 -7.30
N GLU A 255 17.55 16.56 -8.54
CA GLU A 255 18.20 17.37 -9.57
C GLU A 255 18.15 18.85 -9.13
N GLU A 256 19.32 19.45 -8.84
CA GLU A 256 19.44 20.90 -8.73
C GLU A 256 19.33 21.49 -10.14
N GLN A 257 18.65 22.64 -10.24
CA GLN A 257 18.27 23.29 -11.49
C GLN A 257 19.42 23.32 -12.51
N ARG A 258 19.25 22.63 -13.63
CA ARG A 258 19.89 23.01 -14.90
C ARG A 258 19.21 24.24 -15.46
#